data_AF-A0A0C1MM61-F1
#
_entry.id   AF-A0A0C1MM61-F1
#
_cell.length_a   1.000
_cell.length_b   1.000
_cell.length_c   1.000
_cell.angle_alpha   90.00
_cell.angle_beta   90.00
_cell.angle_gamma   90.00
#
_symmetry.space_group_name_H-M   'P 1'
#
loop_
_entity.id
_entity.type
_entity.pdbx_description
1 polymer ?
#
loop_
_entity_poly.entity_id
_entity_poly.type
_entity_poly.pdbx_seq_one_letter_code
_entity_poly.pdbx_strand_id
1 'polypeptide(L)'
;MNSTQKQAYERELMMAKSLYQNAHYEMCFGYLERAHILGQRSIFRHTTVHWWMLKVGVQCADKKAILGQVMRLIASIIFSRIWVPVGNTGGTNVNAFKSMPIPQDLKKYLDQSG
;
A
#
# COMPACT_ATOMS: atom_id res chain seq x y z
N MET A 1 -12.56 -0.29 9.72
CA MET A 1 -12.54 -1.08 8.47
C MET A 1 -13.60 -2.15 8.57
N ASN A 2 -14.56 -2.18 7.65
CA ASN A 2 -15.62 -3.19 7.63
C ASN A 2 -15.11 -4.55 7.08
N SER A 3 -15.93 -5.59 7.16
CA SER A 3 -15.58 -6.96 6.75
C SER A 3 -15.24 -7.07 5.26
N THR A 4 -15.99 -6.39 4.39
CA THR A 4 -15.78 -6.42 2.94
C THR A 4 -14.47 -5.76 2.54
N GLN A 5 -14.14 -4.60 3.12
CA GLN A 5 -12.86 -3.92 2.92
C GLN A 5 -11.68 -4.77 3.41
N LYS A 6 -11.86 -5.47 4.55
CA LYS A 6 -10.86 -6.41 5.06
C LYS A 6 -10.57 -7.54 4.07
N GLN A 7 -11.61 -8.16 3.52
CA GLN A 7 -11.48 -9.24 2.54
C GLN A 7 -10.83 -8.76 1.24
N ALA A 8 -11.21 -7.56 0.75
CA ALA A 8 -10.60 -6.96 -0.42
C ALA A 8 -9.09 -6.73 -0.20
N TYR A 9 -8.72 -6.13 0.95
CA TYR A 9 -7.31 -5.95 1.31
C TYR A 9 -6.55 -7.28 1.32
N GLU A 10 -7.12 -8.32 1.93
CA GLU A 10 -6.47 -9.63 2.06
C GLU A 10 -6.27 -10.29 0.69
N ARG A 11 -7.23 -10.12 -0.23
CA ARG A 11 -7.13 -10.59 -1.61
C ARG A 11 -6.00 -9.89 -2.37
N GLU A 12 -5.96 -8.55 -2.34
CA GLU A 12 -4.91 -7.78 -3.03
C GLU A 12 -3.53 -8.13 -2.49
N LEU A 13 -3.39 -8.24 -1.16
CA LEU A 13 -2.13 -8.62 -0.53
C LEU A 13 -1.71 -10.06 -0.85
N MET A 14 -2.65 -11.00 -0.94
CA MET A 14 -2.37 -12.39 -1.31
C MET A 14 -1.86 -12.48 -2.75
N MET A 15 -2.51 -11.78 -3.68
CA MET A 15 -2.06 -11.70 -5.08
C MET A 15 -0.67 -11.08 -5.19
N ALA A 16 -0.41 -9.98 -4.48
CA ALA A 16 0.91 -9.37 -4.42
C ALA A 16 1.99 -10.35 -3.96
N LYS A 17 1.74 -11.11 -2.88
CA LYS A 17 2.68 -12.11 -2.36
C LYS A 17 2.95 -13.24 -3.34
N SER A 18 1.92 -13.74 -4.03
CA SER A 18 2.07 -14.75 -5.06
C SER A 18 2.92 -14.25 -6.24
N LEU A 19 2.65 -13.04 -6.73
CA LEU A 19 3.45 -12.42 -7.80
C LEU A 19 4.90 -12.18 -7.38
N TYR A 20 5.13 -11.75 -6.13
CA TYR A 20 6.47 -11.61 -5.58
C TYR A 20 7.26 -12.92 -5.59
N GLN A 21 6.63 -14.03 -5.20
CA GLN A 21 7.25 -15.36 -5.20
C GLN A 21 7.62 -15.83 -6.61
N ASN A 22 6.87 -15.39 -7.63
CA ASN A 22 7.12 -15.70 -9.03
C ASN A 22 7.98 -14.62 -9.75
N ALA A 23 8.62 -13.72 -8.99
CA ALA A 23 9.45 -12.63 -9.50
C ALA A 23 8.75 -11.65 -10.47
N HIS A 24 7.41 -11.60 -10.46
CA HIS A 24 6.62 -10.65 -11.23
C HIS A 24 6.46 -9.31 -10.49
N TYR A 25 7.58 -8.60 -10.31
CA TYR A 25 7.68 -7.48 -9.38
C TYR A 25 6.86 -6.24 -9.76
N GLU A 26 6.73 -5.92 -11.05
CA GLU A 26 5.91 -4.78 -11.51
C GLU A 26 4.43 -5.02 -11.20
N MET A 27 3.91 -6.19 -11.59
CA MET A 27 2.54 -6.59 -11.27
C MET A 27 2.33 -6.67 -9.75
N CYS A 28 3.29 -7.25 -9.02
CA CYS A 28 3.28 -7.29 -7.56
C CYS A 28 3.10 -5.88 -6.97
N PHE A 29 3.85 -4.90 -7.47
CA PHE A 29 3.77 -3.52 -6.98
C PHE A 29 2.38 -2.92 -7.20
N GLY A 30 1.76 -3.13 -8.37
CA GLY A 30 0.39 -2.66 -8.62
C GLY A 30 -0.65 -3.23 -7.63
N TYR A 31 -0.53 -4.51 -7.26
CA TYR A 31 -1.38 -5.11 -6.21
C TYR A 31 -1.07 -4.54 -4.81
N LEU A 32 0.19 -4.21 -4.52
CA LEU A 32 0.57 -3.55 -3.27
C LEU A 32 -0.01 -2.13 -3.20
N GLU A 33 -0.02 -1.36 -4.28
CA GLU A 33 -0.63 -0.01 -4.32
C GLU A 33 -2.13 -0.07 -3.96
N ARG A 34 -2.83 -1.08 -4.48
CA ARG A 34 -4.25 -1.31 -4.19
C ARG A 34 -4.48 -1.75 -2.75
N ALA A 35 -3.66 -2.67 -2.24
CA ALA A 35 -3.68 -3.06 -0.83
C ALA A 35 -3.36 -1.89 0.10
N HIS A 36 -2.46 -0.98 -0.31
CA HIS A 36 -2.12 0.23 0.44
C HIS A 36 -3.35 1.14 0.59
N ILE A 37 -4.05 1.43 -0.52
CA ILE A 37 -5.28 2.24 -0.52
C ILE A 37 -6.34 1.63 0.41
N LEU A 38 -6.56 0.30 0.33
CA LEU A 38 -7.54 -0.40 1.17
C LEU A 38 -7.14 -0.46 2.65
N GLY A 39 -5.85 -0.60 2.95
CA GLY A 39 -5.30 -0.72 4.30
C GLY A 39 -4.99 0.62 4.97
N GLN A 40 -5.18 1.73 4.28
CA GLN A 40 -4.62 3.03 4.60
C GLN A 40 -4.98 3.57 6.00
N ARG A 41 -6.20 3.29 6.48
CA ARG A 41 -6.67 3.71 7.83
C ARG A 41 -6.26 2.74 8.96
N SER A 42 -5.55 1.65 8.64
CA SER A 42 -5.10 0.65 9.61
C SER A 42 -3.58 0.59 9.64
N ILE A 43 -2.98 1.10 10.72
CA ILE A 43 -1.52 1.20 10.89
C ILE A 43 -0.83 -0.13 10.59
N PHE A 44 -1.31 -1.22 11.19
CA PHE A 44 -0.74 -2.55 10.99
C PHE A 44 -0.75 -2.98 9.51
N ARG A 45 -1.88 -2.77 8.82
CA ARG A 45 -2.05 -3.17 7.40
C ARG A 45 -1.23 -2.27 6.48
N HIS A 46 -1.29 -0.97 6.70
CA HIS A 46 -0.50 0.02 5.99
C HIS A 46 1.01 -0.26 6.10
N THR A 47 1.53 -0.46 7.31
CA THR A 47 2.93 -0.81 7.54
C THR A 47 3.30 -2.15 6.91
N THR A 48 2.40 -3.15 6.96
CA THR A 48 2.60 -4.43 6.27
C THR A 48 2.78 -4.24 4.77
N VAL A 49 1.98 -3.39 4.13
CA VAL A 49 2.11 -3.14 2.69
C VAL A 49 3.41 -2.41 2.36
N HIS A 50 3.79 -1.38 3.13
CA HIS A 50 5.09 -0.70 2.95
C HIS A 50 6.28 -1.65 3.09
N TRP A 51 6.22 -2.59 4.03
CA TRP A 51 7.23 -3.63 4.16
C TRP A 51 7.37 -4.50 2.90
N TRP A 52 6.26 -4.86 2.26
CA TRP A 52 6.28 -5.60 1.00
C TRP A 52 6.75 -4.75 -0.18
N MET A 53 6.38 -3.46 -0.24
CA MET A 53 6.89 -2.54 -1.25
C MET A 53 8.41 -2.35 -1.12
N LEU A 54 8.94 -2.30 0.11
CA LEU A 54 10.37 -2.29 0.37
C LEU A 54 11.04 -3.55 -0.17
N LYS A 55 10.47 -4.74 0.09
CA LYS A 55 10.99 -6.00 -0.45
C LYS A 55 11.06 -5.99 -1.98
N VAL A 56 10.03 -5.47 -2.65
CA VAL A 56 10.04 -5.32 -4.13
C VAL A 56 11.18 -4.41 -4.57
N GLY A 57 11.36 -3.25 -3.91
CA GLY A 57 12.47 -2.34 -4.20
C GLY A 57 13.85 -3.01 -4.03
N VAL A 58 14.02 -3.84 -3.00
CA VAL A 58 15.24 -4.64 -2.79
C VAL A 58 15.47 -5.62 -3.95
N GLN A 59 14.45 -6.37 -4.37
CA GLN A 59 14.60 -7.32 -5.48
C GLN A 59 14.88 -6.65 -6.83
N CYS A 60 14.34 -5.45 -7.05
CA CYS A 60 14.59 -4.68 -8.26
C CYS A 60 15.90 -3.86 -8.22
N ALA A 61 16.67 -3.95 -7.12
CA ALA A 61 17.87 -3.14 -6.86
C ALA A 61 17.63 -1.61 -6.97
N ASP A 62 16.39 -1.15 -6.75
CA ASP A 62 16.03 0.26 -6.83
C ASP A 62 16.33 0.96 -5.49
N LYS A 63 17.52 1.53 -5.39
CA LYS A 63 17.98 2.25 -4.19
C LYS A 63 17.07 3.42 -3.80
N LYS A 64 16.42 4.09 -4.77
CA LYS A 64 15.51 5.21 -4.49
C LYS A 64 14.19 4.67 -3.90
N ALA A 65 13.67 3.58 -4.45
CA ALA A 65 12.52 2.89 -3.88
C ALA A 65 12.78 2.40 -2.46
N ILE A 66 13.95 1.79 -2.22
CA ILE A 66 14.35 1.30 -0.89
C ILE A 66 14.37 2.44 0.12
N LEU A 67 15.11 3.53 -0.16
CA LEU A 67 15.23 4.67 0.76
C LEU A 67 13.87 5.31 1.06
N GLY A 68 13.05 5.52 0.03
CA GLY A 68 11.71 6.11 0.20
C GLY A 68 10.77 5.24 1.04
N GLN A 69 10.81 3.92 0.88
CA GLN A 69 10.00 3.01 1.70
C GLN A 69 10.48 2.91 3.15
N VAL A 70 11.80 2.96 3.40
CA VAL A 70 12.35 3.01 4.77
C VAL A 70 11.88 4.27 5.50
N MET A 71 11.99 5.44 4.88
CA MET A 71 11.51 6.69 5.48
C MET A 71 10.01 6.65 5.77
N ARG A 72 9.22 6.08 4.85
CA ARG A 72 7.77 5.93 5.03
C ARG A 72 7.40 4.93 6.13
N LEU A 73 8.16 3.86 6.32
CA LEU A 73 7.95 2.90 7.41
C LEU A 73 8.23 3.56 8.78
N ILE A 74 9.28 4.36 8.88
CA ILE A 74 9.58 5.14 10.09
C ILE A 74 8.48 6.18 10.33
N ALA A 75 8.08 6.91 9.30
CA ALA A 75 7.02 7.91 9.40
C ALA A 75 5.65 7.30 9.72
N SER A 76 5.30 6.13 9.18
CA SER A 76 4.03 5.46 9.44
C SER A 76 3.91 4.98 10.89
N ILE A 77 5.03 4.67 11.55
CA ILE A 77 5.07 4.31 12.97
C ILE A 77 4.93 5.58 13.84
N ILE A 78 5.64 6.66 13.50
CA ILE A 78 5.70 7.89 14.31
C ILE A 78 4.47 8.78 14.14
N PHE A 79 3.98 8.96 12.91
CA PHE A 79 2.91 9.91 12.56
C PHE A 79 1.57 9.24 12.26
N SER A 80 1.40 8.00 12.74
CA SER A 80 0.29 7.07 12.46
C SER A 80 -1.14 7.59 12.70
N ARG A 81 -1.29 8.84 13.16
CA ARG A 81 -2.54 9.46 13.61
C ARG A 81 -2.86 10.82 12.98
N ILE A 82 -1.98 11.43 12.19
CA ILE A 82 -2.13 12.85 11.86
C ILE A 82 -3.07 13.09 10.68
N TRP A 83 -2.91 12.39 9.56
CA TRP A 83 -3.83 12.46 8.42
C TRP A 83 -3.28 11.54 7.32
N VAL A 84 -4.10 10.66 6.73
CA VAL A 84 -3.62 9.77 5.65
C VAL A 84 -4.33 10.14 4.34
N PRO A 85 -3.60 10.60 3.30
CA PRO A 85 -4.19 11.15 2.08
C PRO A 85 -4.92 10.08 1.26
N VAL A 86 -6.25 10.18 1.17
CA VAL A 86 -7.10 9.16 0.57
C VAL A 86 -6.66 8.82 -0.86
N GLY A 87 -6.54 7.52 -1.15
CA GLY A 87 -6.24 7.01 -2.49
C GLY A 87 -4.76 7.06 -2.87
N ASN A 88 -3.86 7.53 -1.99
CA ASN A 88 -2.42 7.52 -2.26
C ASN A 88 -1.93 6.09 -2.48
N THR A 89 -1.11 5.86 -3.50
CA THR A 89 -0.65 4.51 -3.85
C THR A 89 0.54 4.03 -3.02
N GLY A 90 1.21 4.92 -2.27
CA GLY A 90 2.36 4.54 -1.42
C GLY A 90 3.69 4.42 -2.17
N GLY A 91 3.70 4.59 -3.49
CA GLY A 91 4.91 4.60 -4.32
C GLY A 91 5.89 5.72 -3.96
N THR A 92 7.19 5.49 -4.21
CA THR A 92 8.24 6.49 -3.96
C THR A 92 8.27 7.61 -5.01
N ASN A 93 7.62 7.39 -6.15
CA ASN A 93 7.40 8.35 -7.23
C ASN A 93 6.22 9.31 -6.99
N VAL A 94 5.45 9.12 -5.91
CA VAL A 94 4.33 10.01 -5.55
C VAL A 94 4.59 10.73 -4.23
N ASN A 95 4.09 11.96 -4.09
CA ASN A 95 4.19 12.71 -2.84
C ASN A 95 3.36 12.02 -1.73
N ALA A 96 3.94 11.89 -0.54
CA ALA A 96 3.35 11.17 0.60
C ALA A 96 2.07 11.82 1.18
N PHE A 97 1.83 13.11 0.91
CA PHE A 97 0.65 13.87 1.35
C PHE A 97 -0.36 14.12 0.22
N LYS A 98 -0.10 13.61 -0.98
CA LYS A 98 -0.97 13.81 -2.13
C LYS A 98 -2.17 12.87 -2.07
N SER A 99 -3.37 13.42 -2.00
CA SER A 99 -4.60 12.66 -2.27
C SER A 99 -4.70 12.32 -3.75
N MET A 100 -5.20 11.12 -4.06
CA MET A 100 -5.29 10.61 -5.43
C MET A 100 -6.66 9.96 -5.66
N PRO A 101 -7.14 9.89 -6.92
CA PRO A 101 -8.37 9.18 -7.23
C PRO A 101 -8.30 7.72 -6.80
N ILE A 102 -9.31 7.25 -6.06
CA ILE A 102 -9.47 5.84 -5.73
C ILE A 102 -9.87 5.08 -7.02
N PRO A 103 -9.21 3.96 -7.36
CA PRO A 103 -9.64 3.07 -8.44
C PRO A 103 -11.13 2.69 -8.31
N GLN A 104 -11.87 2.77 -9.40
CA GLN A 104 -13.34 2.68 -9.35
C GLN A 104 -13.84 1.35 -8.78
N ASP A 105 -13.11 0.28 -9.02
CA ASP A 105 -13.39 -1.06 -8.49
C ASP A 105 -13.13 -1.19 -6.98
N LEU A 106 -12.30 -0.30 -6.39
CA LEU A 106 -12.03 -0.25 -4.96
C LEU A 106 -13.01 0.62 -4.17
N LYS A 107 -13.64 1.62 -4.81
CA LYS A 107 -14.57 2.57 -4.16
C LYS A 107 -15.66 1.87 -3.35
N LYS A 108 -16.25 0.81 -3.91
CA LYS A 108 -17.29 -0.01 -3.28
C LYS A 108 -16.91 -0.59 -1.91
N TYR A 109 -15.61 -0.72 -1.62
CA TYR A 109 -15.10 -1.21 -0.35
C TYR A 109 -14.84 -0.08 0.67
N LEU A 110 -14.62 1.14 0.20
CA LEU A 110 -14.26 2.31 1.01
C LEU A 110 -15.48 3.18 1.36
N ASP A 111 -16.45 3.29 0.46
CA ASP A 111 -17.66 4.11 0.62
C ASP A 111 -18.62 3.58 1.70
N GLN A 112 -18.44 2.32 2.12
CA GLN A 112 -19.18 1.69 3.22
C GLN A 112 -18.53 1.92 4.60
N SER A 113 -17.53 2.80 4.69
CA SER A 113 -16.83 3.17 5.93
C SER A 113 -16.95 4.68 6.19
N GLY A 114 -18.21 5.13 6.26
CA GLY A 114 -18.58 6.40 6.90
C GLY A 114 -18.50 6.26 8.41
#